data_AF-W9YTC9-F1
#
_entry.id   AF-W9YTC9-F1
#
_cell.length_a   1.000
_cell.length_b   1.000
_cell.length_c   1.000
_cell.angle_alpha   90.00
_cell.angle_beta   90.00
_cell.angle_gamma   90.00
#
_symmetry.space_group_name_H-M   'P 1'
#
loop_
_entity.id
_entity.type
_entity.pdbx_description
1 polymer ?
#
loop_
_entity_poly.entity_id
_entity_poly.type
_entity_poly.pdbx_seq_one_letter_code
_entity_poly.pdbx_strand_id
1 'polypeptide(L)'
;MAFATVVRKTGFSNLSCSLRQDLEQLLTHRRVGVYAGIDPTAPSMHVGHMIPFMVLAWFYVHGYDTHFVLGGFTASIGDPTGRLTGRETQAPAIRKANIASMHAQLKRLGVSIEKYAHRRGYVKEWAWRRALDNNVTWWTTTSARDFLSILGRHVRIGPMLGRDTVKNRMEKGDGMSFAEFSYPLVQAWDWWQLFQRGVQIQIGGADQFGNILAGAEAVKQIAKESHEYQQTLRQTQLIDENNGVKVTSDPLGFTVPLLTTASGEKFGKSAGNAVWLDPELTSIFDLYQFFLRTADADVEKYLKLFTFLPLPEIRELVQEHEKDQSKRVAQHKLAKEFVELIYGHEAAANAEAEHRQLFNKKLTLSDVTASVAEARSAQPAMEQQGFINPSLNKHAQPLRREDNVAVHLKLPKSLVIGKPLSHVLWAVGLVGSRAEGQRLINAGGAYIGANADARGGMDDALSFTPAKTAAWEELSKFIIDGKILILRVGKWRLKIIDIVPDEEYEAAGLTCQAWEALKEARAAEQASEGSQATEQKAS
;
A
#
# COMPACT_ATOMS: atom_id res chain seq x y z
N MET A 1 14.49 -5.01 26.61
CA MET A 1 14.93 -6.26 25.93
C MET A 1 15.69 -5.83 24.69
N ALA A 2 16.87 -6.40 24.40
CA ALA A 2 17.61 -6.05 23.18
C ALA A 2 16.76 -6.33 21.93
N PHE A 3 16.71 -5.40 20.98
CA PHE A 3 15.84 -5.50 19.80
C PHE A 3 16.06 -6.78 19.00
N ALA A 4 17.30 -7.26 18.90
CA ALA A 4 17.62 -8.52 18.24
C ALA A 4 16.92 -9.74 18.88
N THR A 5 16.65 -9.69 20.19
CA THR A 5 15.85 -10.72 20.89
C THR A 5 14.37 -10.62 20.52
N VAL A 6 13.85 -9.42 20.25
CA VAL A 6 12.46 -9.23 19.77
C VAL A 6 12.32 -9.88 18.41
N VAL A 7 13.21 -9.56 17.45
CA VAL A 7 13.22 -10.15 16.09
C VAL A 7 13.29 -11.68 16.12
N ARG A 8 14.07 -12.24 17.05
CA ARG A 8 14.17 -13.69 17.23
C ARG A 8 12.87 -14.32 17.76
N LYS A 9 12.25 -13.71 18.78
CA LYS A 9 11.08 -14.28 19.47
C LYS A 9 9.77 -14.09 18.71
N THR A 10 9.69 -13.13 17.81
CA THR A 10 8.54 -12.89 16.93
C THR A 10 8.53 -13.81 15.71
N GLY A 11 9.64 -14.50 15.40
CA GLY A 11 9.71 -15.45 14.29
C GLY A 11 9.86 -14.80 12.91
N PHE A 12 10.41 -13.58 12.83
CA PHE A 12 10.51 -12.79 11.59
C PHE A 12 11.55 -13.29 10.58
N SER A 13 12.31 -14.35 10.85
CA SER A 13 13.52 -14.63 10.09
C SER A 13 13.79 -16.12 9.82
N ASN A 14 13.92 -16.49 8.55
CA ASN A 14 14.51 -17.77 8.10
C ASN A 14 16.03 -17.61 7.93
N LEU A 15 16.73 -17.27 9.02
CA LEU A 15 18.16 -16.95 9.00
C LEU A 15 19.02 -18.18 9.33
N SER A 16 20.14 -18.33 8.62
CA SER A 16 21.21 -19.25 9.00
C SER A 16 21.85 -18.81 10.34
N CYS A 17 22.51 -19.73 11.04
CA CYS A 17 23.10 -19.46 12.36
C CYS A 17 24.17 -18.36 12.32
N SER A 18 25.01 -18.33 11.29
CA SER A 18 26.06 -17.32 11.11
C SER A 18 25.47 -15.93 10.84
N LEU A 19 24.50 -15.83 9.93
CA LEU A 19 23.87 -14.56 9.59
C LEU A 19 23.06 -13.99 10.78
N ARG A 20 22.55 -14.85 11.65
CA ARG A 20 21.91 -14.44 12.91
C ARG A 20 22.90 -13.79 13.87
N GLN A 21 24.09 -14.38 14.07
CA GLN A 21 25.11 -13.81 14.93
C GLN A 21 25.59 -12.46 14.39
N ASP A 22 25.86 -12.37 13.09
CA ASP A 22 26.27 -11.11 12.45
C ASP A 22 25.20 -10.02 12.60
N LEU A 23 23.92 -10.38 12.44
CA LEU A 23 22.81 -9.44 12.64
C LEU A 23 22.70 -9.00 14.10
N GLU A 24 22.81 -9.91 15.06
CA GLU A 24 22.76 -9.58 16.49
C GLU A 24 23.89 -8.61 16.87
N GLN A 25 25.11 -8.88 16.40
CA GLN A 25 26.26 -8.00 16.63
C GLN A 25 26.06 -6.64 15.96
N LEU A 26 25.61 -6.62 14.71
CA LEU A 26 25.34 -5.40 13.97
C LEU A 26 24.32 -4.52 14.68
N LEU A 27 23.18 -5.09 15.06
CA LEU A 27 22.09 -4.36 15.71
C LEU A 27 22.46 -3.86 17.11
N THR A 28 23.33 -4.58 17.82
CA THR A 28 23.75 -4.21 19.18
C THR A 28 24.79 -3.09 19.17
N HIS A 29 25.71 -3.11 18.21
CA HIS A 29 26.92 -2.27 18.24
C HIS A 29 26.94 -1.16 17.18
N ARG A 30 26.00 -1.14 16.24
CA ARG A 30 25.91 -0.12 15.19
C ARG A 30 24.46 0.25 14.89
N ARG A 31 24.18 1.55 14.79
CA ARG A 31 22.92 2.02 14.21
C ARG A 31 23.04 1.95 12.69
N VAL A 32 22.21 1.12 12.08
CA VAL A 32 22.17 0.89 10.64
C VAL A 32 20.82 1.26 10.07
N GLY A 33 20.79 1.65 8.81
CA GLY A 33 19.55 1.79 8.06
C GLY A 33 19.05 0.44 7.54
N VAL A 34 17.74 0.31 7.44
CA VAL A 34 17.04 -0.91 7.00
C VAL A 34 15.98 -0.55 5.98
N TYR A 35 15.81 -1.36 4.94
CA TYR A 35 14.77 -1.11 3.95
C TYR A 35 13.97 -2.35 3.55
N ALA A 36 12.75 -2.12 3.08
CA ALA A 36 11.92 -3.08 2.39
C ALA A 36 11.27 -2.41 1.19
N GLY A 37 11.27 -3.11 0.05
CA GLY A 37 10.72 -2.62 -1.21
C GLY A 37 9.35 -3.21 -1.54
N ILE A 38 8.55 -2.45 -2.29
CA ILE A 38 7.30 -2.93 -2.90
C ILE A 38 7.19 -2.42 -4.33
N ASP A 39 6.86 -3.33 -5.25
CA ASP A 39 6.56 -2.98 -6.64
C ASP A 39 5.06 -2.68 -6.79
N PRO A 40 4.67 -1.49 -7.32
CA PRO A 40 3.29 -1.12 -7.55
C PRO A 40 2.64 -1.83 -8.73
N THR A 41 2.37 -3.12 -8.56
CA THR A 41 1.77 -3.99 -9.60
C THR A 41 0.24 -4.05 -9.57
N ALA A 42 -0.37 -3.48 -8.53
CA ALA A 42 -1.80 -3.54 -8.24
C ALA A 42 -2.30 -2.17 -7.73
N PRO A 43 -3.63 -1.91 -7.75
CA PRO A 43 -4.19 -0.62 -7.32
C PRO A 43 -4.01 -0.34 -5.82
N SER A 44 -3.71 -1.36 -5.00
CA SER A 44 -3.55 -1.22 -3.55
C SER A 44 -2.52 -2.19 -3.01
N MET A 45 -1.98 -1.89 -1.83
CA MET A 45 -1.35 -2.92 -1.00
C MET A 45 -2.40 -3.91 -0.47
N HIS A 46 -1.96 -5.11 -0.10
CA HIS A 46 -2.77 -6.13 0.56
C HIS A 46 -2.07 -6.61 1.83
N VAL A 47 -2.75 -7.39 2.68
CA VAL A 47 -2.23 -7.89 3.97
C VAL A 47 -0.85 -8.55 3.85
N GLY A 48 -0.57 -9.29 2.77
CA GLY A 48 0.75 -9.91 2.54
C GLY A 48 1.94 -8.93 2.53
N HIS A 49 1.76 -7.68 2.07
CA HIS A 49 2.82 -6.66 2.09
C HIS A 49 3.12 -6.14 3.50
N MET A 50 2.23 -6.39 4.46
CA MET A 50 2.40 -5.87 5.80
C MET A 50 3.46 -6.60 6.60
N ILE A 51 3.85 -7.83 6.29
CA ILE A 51 4.87 -8.52 7.11
C ILE A 51 6.24 -7.83 7.02
N PRO A 52 6.84 -7.60 5.82
CA PRO A 52 8.10 -6.86 5.75
C PRO A 52 7.99 -5.46 6.36
N PHE A 53 6.84 -4.79 6.17
CA PHE A 53 6.60 -3.46 6.72
C PHE A 53 6.40 -3.42 8.23
N MET A 54 5.87 -4.49 8.83
CA MET A 54 5.82 -4.63 10.27
C MET A 54 7.20 -4.83 10.85
N VAL A 55 8.08 -5.57 10.17
CA VAL A 55 9.48 -5.65 10.58
C VAL A 55 10.13 -4.26 10.49
N LEU A 56 9.95 -3.51 9.40
CA LEU A 56 10.40 -2.11 9.36
C LEU A 56 9.81 -1.26 10.47
N ALA A 57 8.52 -1.41 10.78
CA ALA A 57 7.87 -0.68 11.86
C ALA A 57 8.52 -0.99 13.22
N TRP A 58 8.86 -2.25 13.46
CA TRP A 58 9.64 -2.68 14.63
C TRP A 58 11.04 -2.03 14.66
N PHE A 59 11.78 -2.04 13.55
CA PHE A 59 13.06 -1.33 13.46
C PHE A 59 12.91 0.17 13.77
N TYR A 60 11.85 0.80 13.24
CA TYR A 60 11.58 2.22 13.42
C TYR A 60 11.33 2.57 14.89
N VAL A 61 10.44 1.84 15.58
CA VAL A 61 10.13 2.10 17.00
C VAL A 61 11.28 1.77 17.94
N HIS A 62 12.28 1.01 17.46
CA HIS A 62 13.53 0.76 18.17
C HIS A 62 14.67 1.72 17.75
N GLY A 63 14.37 2.76 16.98
CA GLY A 63 15.29 3.86 16.68
C GLY A 63 16.31 3.57 15.57
N TYR A 64 16.06 2.58 14.71
CA TYR A 64 16.82 2.38 13.49
C TYR A 64 16.26 3.27 12.37
N ASP A 65 17.12 3.62 11.41
CA ASP A 65 16.69 4.35 10.21
C ASP A 65 15.97 3.39 9.27
N THR A 66 14.78 3.77 8.80
CA THR A 66 13.89 2.84 8.09
C THR A 66 13.41 3.40 6.77
N HIS A 67 13.63 2.67 5.70
CA HIS A 67 13.33 3.09 4.33
C HIS A 67 12.25 2.21 3.73
N PHE A 68 11.11 2.83 3.43
CA PHE A 68 10.08 2.23 2.59
C PHE A 68 10.42 2.56 1.15
N VAL A 69 10.72 1.56 0.32
CA VAL A 69 11.10 1.78 -1.08
C VAL A 69 9.93 1.44 -1.98
N LEU A 70 9.45 2.44 -2.72
CA LEU A 70 8.48 2.26 -3.78
C LEU A 70 9.20 1.98 -5.10
N GLY A 71 8.96 0.80 -5.65
CA GLY A 71 9.59 0.27 -6.85
C GLY A 71 8.98 0.77 -8.15
N GLY A 72 8.89 2.09 -8.37
CA GLY A 72 8.29 2.64 -9.59
C GLY A 72 8.99 2.18 -10.87
N PHE A 73 10.33 2.18 -10.87
CA PHE A 73 11.15 1.71 -12.00
C PHE A 73 11.16 0.17 -12.08
N THR A 74 11.33 -0.53 -10.98
CA THR A 74 11.31 -2.02 -10.93
C THR A 74 9.96 -2.58 -11.38
N ALA A 75 8.84 -1.92 -11.08
CA ALA A 75 7.52 -2.30 -11.57
C ALA A 75 7.39 -2.19 -13.10
N SER A 76 8.14 -1.29 -13.74
CA SER A 76 8.17 -1.17 -15.21
C SER A 76 8.81 -2.36 -15.91
N ILE A 77 9.77 -3.01 -15.23
CA ILE A 77 10.48 -4.19 -15.70
C ILE A 77 9.68 -5.44 -15.37
N GLY A 78 9.30 -5.56 -14.10
CA GLY A 78 8.55 -6.68 -13.55
C GLY A 78 9.41 -7.80 -12.99
N ASP A 79 9.21 -8.12 -11.72
CA ASP A 79 9.86 -9.25 -11.06
C ASP A 79 9.43 -10.59 -11.67
N PRO A 80 10.37 -11.41 -12.20
CA PRO A 80 10.09 -12.75 -12.73
C PRO A 80 9.89 -13.81 -11.65
N THR A 81 10.11 -13.50 -10.37
CA THR A 81 10.21 -14.50 -9.30
C THR A 81 8.92 -15.29 -9.08
N GLY A 82 9.02 -16.63 -9.24
CA GLY A 82 7.93 -17.57 -9.02
C GLY A 82 6.85 -17.57 -10.11
N ARG A 83 7.16 -17.09 -11.32
CA ARG A 83 6.25 -17.07 -12.48
C ARG A 83 6.84 -17.84 -13.66
N LEU A 84 5.96 -18.47 -14.44
CA LEU A 84 6.32 -19.20 -15.66
C LEU A 84 6.14 -18.38 -16.94
N THR A 85 5.38 -17.29 -16.88
CA THR A 85 5.06 -16.43 -18.02
C THR A 85 5.55 -15.01 -17.79
N GLY A 86 5.74 -14.28 -18.90
CA GLY A 86 5.92 -12.83 -18.93
C GLY A 86 4.88 -12.06 -18.13
N ARG A 87 5.29 -10.90 -17.59
CA ARG A 87 4.30 -9.91 -17.15
C ARG A 87 3.60 -9.32 -18.37
N GLU A 88 2.28 -9.30 -18.34
CA GLU A 88 1.52 -8.46 -19.26
C GLU A 88 1.90 -7.00 -19.05
N THR A 89 2.21 -6.31 -20.14
CA THR A 89 2.55 -4.89 -20.12
C THR A 89 1.32 -4.09 -19.70
N GLN A 90 1.33 -3.59 -18.46
CA GLN A 90 0.30 -2.66 -17.99
C GLN A 90 0.39 -1.33 -18.75
N ALA A 91 -0.77 -0.78 -19.11
CA ALA A 91 -0.86 0.56 -19.71
C ALA A 91 -0.18 1.61 -18.80
N PRO A 92 0.55 2.59 -19.34
CA PRO A 92 1.27 3.61 -18.57
C PRO A 92 0.38 4.33 -17.54
N ALA A 93 -0.88 4.65 -17.88
CA ALA A 93 -1.81 5.27 -16.94
C ALA A 93 -2.06 4.42 -15.68
N ILE A 94 -2.31 3.12 -15.86
CA ILE A 94 -2.59 2.19 -14.75
C ILE A 94 -1.36 2.08 -13.84
N ARG A 95 -0.16 2.03 -14.43
CA ARG A 95 1.09 1.99 -13.66
C ARG A 95 1.27 3.24 -12.82
N LYS A 96 1.05 4.43 -13.39
CA LYS A 96 1.13 5.72 -12.67
C LYS A 96 0.10 5.82 -11.55
N ALA A 97 -1.13 5.35 -11.81
CA ALA A 97 -2.17 5.24 -10.80
C ALA A 97 -1.74 4.33 -9.63
N ASN A 98 -1.26 3.12 -9.92
CA ASN A 98 -0.79 2.18 -8.90
C ASN A 98 0.38 2.77 -8.07
N ILE A 99 1.36 3.41 -8.73
CA ILE A 99 2.48 4.10 -8.06
C ILE A 99 1.95 5.18 -7.11
N ALA A 100 1.06 6.04 -7.58
CA ALA A 100 0.52 7.14 -6.79
C ALA A 100 -0.31 6.64 -5.60
N SER A 101 -1.09 5.57 -5.79
CA SER A 101 -1.88 4.93 -4.74
C SER A 101 -0.99 4.32 -3.66
N MET A 102 -0.05 3.45 -4.04
CA MET A 102 0.85 2.83 -3.07
C MET A 102 1.70 3.85 -2.35
N HIS A 103 2.15 4.93 -3.03
CA HIS A 103 2.85 6.04 -2.36
C HIS A 103 1.98 6.67 -1.26
N ALA A 104 0.71 6.97 -1.55
CA ALA A 104 -0.23 7.53 -0.57
C ALA A 104 -0.48 6.56 0.60
N GLN A 105 -0.65 5.26 0.31
CA GLN A 105 -0.87 4.24 1.33
C GLN A 105 0.36 4.05 2.24
N LEU A 106 1.58 3.99 1.69
CA LEU A 106 2.83 3.88 2.48
C LEU A 106 3.05 5.10 3.37
N LYS A 107 2.68 6.27 2.88
CA LYS A 107 2.76 7.51 3.65
C LYS A 107 1.79 7.51 4.83
N ARG A 108 0.52 7.12 4.58
CA ARG A 108 -0.49 6.94 5.62
C ARG A 108 -0.07 5.89 6.64
N LEU A 109 0.42 4.75 6.17
CA LEU A 109 0.90 3.66 7.00
C LEU A 109 1.96 4.15 8.00
N GLY A 110 2.94 4.94 7.56
CA GLY A 110 3.95 5.45 8.48
C GLY A 110 3.41 6.37 9.58
N VAL A 111 2.43 7.23 9.28
CA VAL A 111 1.74 8.04 10.31
C VAL A 111 0.93 7.15 11.24
N SER A 112 0.30 6.10 10.69
CA SER A 112 -0.49 5.16 11.47
C SER A 112 0.38 4.32 12.41
N ILE A 113 1.56 3.89 11.96
CA ILE A 113 2.59 3.21 12.77
C ILE A 113 2.96 4.09 13.97
N GLU A 114 3.21 5.39 13.78
CA GLU A 114 3.54 6.30 14.89
C GLU A 114 2.41 6.42 15.91
N LYS A 115 1.16 6.59 15.45
CA LYS A 115 -0.01 6.67 16.33
C LYS A 115 -0.25 5.37 17.10
N TYR A 116 -0.13 4.25 16.41
CA TYR A 116 -0.28 2.92 17.00
C TYR A 116 0.83 2.63 18.01
N ALA A 117 2.09 2.93 17.68
CA ALA A 117 3.24 2.81 18.57
C ALA A 117 3.08 3.64 19.85
N HIS A 118 2.62 4.90 19.72
CA HIS A 118 2.37 5.76 20.88
C HIS A 118 1.33 5.16 21.85
N ARG A 119 0.22 4.62 21.33
CA ARG A 119 -0.77 3.92 22.17
C ARG A 119 -0.22 2.67 22.85
N ARG A 120 0.81 2.06 22.27
CA ARG A 120 1.52 0.89 22.81
C ARG A 120 2.66 1.27 23.75
N GLY A 121 2.80 2.55 24.07
CA GLY A 121 3.79 3.05 25.04
C GLY A 121 5.16 3.35 24.44
N TYR A 122 5.32 3.30 23.11
CA TYR A 122 6.56 3.72 22.47
C TYR A 122 6.55 5.24 22.24
N VAL A 123 7.53 5.94 22.80
CA VAL A 123 7.68 7.39 22.66
C VAL A 123 8.71 7.68 21.58
N LYS A 124 8.36 8.60 20.66
CA LYS A 124 9.25 8.98 19.57
C LYS A 124 10.50 9.68 20.11
N GLU A 125 11.66 9.13 19.77
CA GLU A 125 12.96 9.72 20.10
C GLU A 125 13.54 10.46 18.89
N TRP A 126 14.54 11.32 19.14
CA TRP A 126 15.25 12.07 18.09
C TRP A 126 15.90 11.17 17.03
N ALA A 127 16.20 9.92 17.38
CA ALA A 127 16.86 8.95 16.52
C ALA A 127 15.90 8.21 15.57
N TRP A 128 14.57 8.32 15.78
CA TRP A 128 13.59 7.66 14.93
C TRP A 128 13.54 8.33 13.56
N ARG A 129 14.06 7.64 12.54
CA ARG A 129 14.09 8.14 11.16
C ARG A 129 13.36 7.18 10.24
N ARG A 130 12.56 7.77 9.35
CA ARG A 130 11.83 7.05 8.33
C ARG A 130 11.83 7.81 7.03
N ALA A 131 12.15 7.13 5.95
CA ALA A 131 12.07 7.64 4.60
C ALA A 131 11.06 6.84 3.77
N LEU A 132 10.46 7.53 2.79
CA LEU A 132 9.68 6.91 1.71
C LEU A 132 10.40 7.28 0.40
N ASP A 133 11.21 6.35 -0.08
CA ASP A 133 12.01 6.50 -1.28
C ASP A 133 11.25 5.95 -2.49
N ASN A 134 11.46 6.55 -3.67
CA ASN A 134 10.98 6.01 -4.94
C ASN A 134 12.18 5.78 -5.84
N ASN A 135 12.38 4.55 -6.31
CA ASN A 135 13.58 4.21 -7.07
C ASN A 135 13.68 4.93 -8.42
N VAL A 136 12.57 5.42 -8.96
CA VAL A 136 12.58 6.32 -10.13
C VAL A 136 13.54 7.51 -9.91
N THR A 137 13.63 8.04 -8.70
CA THR A 137 14.44 9.24 -8.41
C THR A 137 15.92 9.11 -8.76
N TRP A 138 16.53 7.94 -8.52
CA TRP A 138 17.92 7.69 -8.92
C TRP A 138 18.02 7.03 -10.29
N TRP A 139 17.02 6.27 -10.74
CA TRP A 139 17.01 5.70 -12.08
C TRP A 139 16.93 6.75 -13.18
N THR A 140 16.23 7.88 -12.96
CA THR A 140 16.19 9.01 -13.90
C THR A 140 17.57 9.64 -14.12
N THR A 141 18.46 9.60 -13.12
CA THR A 141 19.80 10.20 -13.21
C THR A 141 20.91 9.18 -13.47
N THR A 142 20.63 7.88 -13.33
CA THR A 142 21.63 6.82 -13.49
C THR A 142 21.91 6.60 -14.98
N SER A 143 23.16 6.76 -15.39
CA SER A 143 23.55 6.42 -16.76
C SER A 143 23.75 4.90 -16.91
N ALA A 144 23.45 4.37 -18.10
CA ALA A 144 23.74 2.96 -18.42
C ALA A 144 25.24 2.63 -18.25
N ARG A 145 26.11 3.60 -18.51
CA ARG A 145 27.56 3.49 -18.28
C ARG A 145 27.86 3.27 -16.80
N ASP A 146 27.30 4.07 -15.91
CA ASP A 146 27.56 3.96 -14.47
C ASP A 146 27.05 2.61 -13.94
N PHE A 147 25.84 2.23 -14.32
CA PHE A 147 25.27 0.94 -13.94
C PHE A 147 26.14 -0.25 -14.38
N LEU A 148 26.60 -0.27 -15.64
CA LEU A 148 27.43 -1.35 -16.16
C LEU A 148 28.85 -1.33 -15.59
N SER A 149 29.46 -0.15 -15.44
CA SER A 149 30.84 -0.01 -14.98
C SER A 149 30.98 -0.18 -13.47
N ILE A 150 29.98 0.21 -12.68
CA ILE A 150 30.00 0.07 -11.22
C ILE A 150 29.45 -1.29 -10.82
N LEU A 151 28.25 -1.67 -11.27
CA LEU A 151 27.61 -2.92 -10.84
C LEU A 151 27.87 -4.07 -11.82
N GLY A 152 27.68 -3.84 -13.12
CA GLY A 152 27.76 -4.87 -14.15
C GLY A 152 29.07 -5.66 -14.18
N ARG A 153 30.22 -5.00 -13.92
CA ARG A 153 31.55 -5.65 -13.88
C ARG A 153 31.71 -6.70 -12.78
N HIS A 154 30.93 -6.61 -11.70
CA HIS A 154 31.01 -7.52 -10.55
C HIS A 154 30.03 -8.68 -10.62
N VAL A 155 29.07 -8.64 -11.54
CA VAL A 155 28.06 -9.68 -11.65
C VAL A 155 28.39 -10.65 -12.77
N ARG A 156 28.35 -11.95 -12.45
CA ARG A 156 28.60 -13.03 -13.40
C ARG A 156 27.29 -13.60 -13.93
N ILE A 157 27.22 -13.78 -15.25
CA ILE A 157 26.04 -14.32 -15.94
C ILE A 157 25.78 -15.79 -15.55
N GLY A 158 26.83 -16.60 -15.38
CA GLY A 158 26.69 -18.03 -15.05
C GLY A 158 25.82 -18.29 -13.81
N PRO A 159 26.15 -17.72 -12.63
CA PRO A 159 25.30 -17.80 -11.44
C PRO A 159 23.88 -17.29 -11.63
N MET A 160 23.67 -16.24 -12.45
CA MET A 160 22.33 -15.72 -12.74
C MET A 160 21.49 -16.71 -13.54
N LEU A 161 22.06 -17.34 -14.57
CA LEU A 161 21.41 -18.42 -15.33
C LEU A 161 21.16 -19.67 -14.48
N GLY A 162 22.00 -19.89 -13.47
CA GLY A 162 21.92 -21.03 -12.56
C GLY A 162 20.70 -21.02 -11.63
N ARG A 163 20.01 -19.88 -11.49
CA ARG A 163 18.90 -19.68 -10.54
C ARG A 163 17.65 -20.43 -10.95
N ASP A 164 16.97 -21.04 -9.98
CA ASP A 164 15.75 -21.81 -10.23
C ASP A 164 14.66 -20.99 -10.94
N THR A 165 14.52 -19.70 -10.64
CA THR A 165 13.57 -18.82 -11.34
C THR A 165 13.90 -18.71 -12.84
N VAL A 166 15.17 -18.52 -13.18
CA VAL A 166 15.61 -18.37 -14.57
C VAL A 166 15.54 -19.72 -15.28
N LYS A 167 16.05 -20.79 -14.67
CA LYS A 167 15.98 -22.15 -15.21
C LYS A 167 14.56 -22.60 -15.49
N ASN A 168 13.65 -22.51 -14.50
CA ASN A 168 12.27 -22.94 -14.69
C ASN A 168 11.57 -22.17 -15.81
N ARG A 169 11.92 -20.89 -15.98
CA ARG A 169 11.32 -20.05 -17.03
C ARG A 169 11.91 -20.27 -18.42
N MET A 170 13.20 -20.60 -18.48
CA MET A 170 13.88 -21.04 -19.70
C MET A 170 13.42 -22.43 -20.16
N GLU A 171 13.21 -23.35 -19.23
CA GLU A 171 12.89 -24.76 -19.54
C GLU A 171 11.38 -25.03 -19.69
N LYS A 172 10.55 -24.39 -18.86
CA LYS A 172 9.11 -24.69 -18.75
C LYS A 172 8.21 -23.50 -19.11
N GLY A 173 8.79 -22.34 -19.40
CA GLY A 173 8.08 -21.09 -19.65
C GLY A 173 8.20 -20.61 -21.10
N ASP A 174 7.83 -19.35 -21.31
CA ASP A 174 7.91 -18.63 -22.60
C ASP A 174 9.31 -18.02 -22.87
N GLY A 175 10.30 -18.36 -22.05
CA GLY A 175 11.57 -17.68 -22.03
C GLY A 175 11.57 -16.43 -21.12
N MET A 176 12.64 -15.66 -21.17
CA MET A 176 12.83 -14.49 -20.30
C MET A 176 13.41 -13.35 -21.13
N SER A 177 12.80 -12.18 -21.05
CA SER A 177 13.34 -10.97 -21.68
C SER A 177 14.61 -10.50 -20.97
N PHE A 178 15.45 -9.73 -21.68
CA PHE A 178 16.64 -9.12 -21.07
C PHE A 178 16.28 -8.19 -19.89
N ALA A 179 15.13 -7.50 -19.98
CA ALA A 179 14.62 -6.65 -18.92
C ALA A 179 14.36 -7.45 -17.64
N GLU A 180 13.57 -8.54 -17.74
CA GLU A 180 13.26 -9.40 -16.60
C GLU A 180 14.50 -10.11 -16.06
N PHE A 181 15.42 -10.54 -16.93
CA PHE A 181 16.70 -11.11 -16.53
C PHE A 181 17.56 -10.12 -15.73
N SER A 182 17.46 -8.82 -16.04
CA SER A 182 18.18 -7.75 -15.36
C SER A 182 17.53 -7.29 -14.06
N TYR A 183 16.31 -7.74 -13.73
CA TYR A 183 15.57 -7.30 -12.54
C TYR A 183 16.39 -7.43 -11.23
N PRO A 184 17.10 -8.54 -10.95
CA PRO A 184 17.90 -8.65 -9.72
C PRO A 184 19.04 -7.64 -9.66
N LEU A 185 19.58 -7.22 -10.81
CA LEU A 185 20.63 -6.20 -10.90
C LEU A 185 20.09 -4.82 -10.60
N VAL A 186 18.89 -4.53 -11.09
CA VAL A 186 18.17 -3.28 -10.82
C VAL A 186 17.86 -3.16 -9.33
N GLN A 187 17.37 -4.24 -8.71
CA GLN A 187 17.13 -4.28 -7.26
C GLN A 187 18.42 -4.17 -6.45
N ALA A 188 19.53 -4.73 -6.93
CA ALA A 188 20.84 -4.58 -6.31
C ALA A 188 21.36 -3.12 -6.39
N TRP A 189 21.09 -2.42 -7.48
CA TRP A 189 21.40 -0.99 -7.62
C TRP A 189 20.60 -0.13 -6.66
N ASP A 190 19.32 -0.43 -6.46
CA ASP A 190 18.49 0.24 -5.46
C ASP A 190 19.13 0.09 -4.06
N TRP A 191 19.63 -1.10 -3.73
CA TRP A 191 20.36 -1.30 -2.48
C TRP A 191 21.66 -0.50 -2.46
N TRP A 192 22.46 -0.49 -3.54
CA TRP A 192 23.70 0.30 -3.60
C TRP A 192 23.46 1.80 -3.32
N GLN A 193 22.38 2.37 -3.87
CA GLN A 193 22.01 3.78 -3.63
C GLN A 193 21.68 4.04 -2.15
N LEU A 194 20.96 3.12 -1.51
CA LEU A 194 20.61 3.22 -0.09
C LEU A 194 21.79 2.89 0.84
N PHE A 195 22.65 1.97 0.43
CA PHE A 195 23.82 1.53 1.19
C PHE A 195 24.83 2.67 1.37
N GLN A 196 25.01 3.51 0.34
CA GLN A 196 25.78 4.75 0.42
C GLN A 196 25.19 5.76 1.44
N ARG A 197 23.90 5.63 1.79
CA ARG A 197 23.21 6.45 2.80
C ARG A 197 23.16 5.78 4.18
N GLY A 198 23.87 4.66 4.38
CA GLY A 198 23.93 3.93 5.65
C GLY A 198 22.93 2.79 5.81
N VAL A 199 22.18 2.44 4.76
CA VAL A 199 21.22 1.32 4.79
C VAL A 199 21.92 -0.01 4.55
N GLN A 200 22.23 -0.73 5.62
CA GLN A 200 22.97 -1.99 5.55
C GLN A 200 22.09 -3.23 5.45
N ILE A 201 20.79 -3.13 5.78
CA ILE A 201 19.89 -4.30 5.85
C ILE A 201 18.76 -4.22 4.82
N GLN A 202 18.57 -5.29 4.05
CA GLN A 202 17.39 -5.50 3.21
C GLN A 202 16.46 -6.55 3.80
N ILE A 203 15.16 -6.24 3.83
CA ILE A 203 14.09 -7.16 4.24
C ILE A 203 13.16 -7.40 3.05
N GLY A 204 12.72 -8.65 2.87
CA GLY A 204 11.68 -8.99 1.92
C GLY A 204 10.92 -10.26 2.29
N GLY A 205 9.90 -10.62 1.50
CA GLY A 205 9.21 -11.90 1.63
C GLY A 205 10.13 -13.08 1.30
N ALA A 206 9.76 -14.29 1.70
CA ALA A 206 10.56 -15.49 1.41
C ALA A 206 10.77 -15.75 -0.10
N ASP A 207 9.86 -15.24 -0.94
CA ASP A 207 10.03 -15.25 -2.39
C ASP A 207 11.15 -14.34 -2.89
N GLN A 208 11.50 -13.27 -2.17
CA GLN A 208 12.57 -12.34 -2.53
C GLN A 208 13.98 -12.82 -2.12
N PHE A 209 14.10 -13.99 -1.47
CA PHE A 209 15.38 -14.48 -0.94
C PHE A 209 16.50 -14.48 -1.98
N GLY A 210 16.20 -14.97 -3.20
CA GLY A 210 17.15 -14.98 -4.29
C GLY A 210 17.66 -13.57 -4.60
N ASN A 211 16.77 -12.64 -4.91
CA ASN A 211 17.17 -11.30 -5.32
C ASN A 211 17.93 -10.56 -4.21
N ILE A 212 17.51 -10.71 -2.95
CA ILE A 212 18.21 -10.14 -1.79
C ILE A 212 19.65 -10.67 -1.71
N LEU A 213 19.85 -11.99 -1.86
CA LEU A 213 21.19 -12.57 -1.81
C LEU A 213 22.10 -12.06 -2.94
N ALA A 214 21.57 -11.94 -4.16
CA ALA A 214 22.34 -11.35 -5.27
C ALA A 214 22.64 -9.87 -5.03
N GLY A 215 21.68 -9.12 -4.47
CA GLY A 215 21.88 -7.73 -4.08
C GLY A 215 22.99 -7.59 -3.06
N ALA A 216 22.98 -8.40 -2.00
CA ALA A 216 23.99 -8.38 -0.96
C ALA A 216 25.40 -8.66 -1.54
N GLU A 217 25.54 -9.69 -2.38
CA GLU A 217 26.83 -10.00 -2.99
C GLU A 217 27.31 -8.89 -3.93
N ALA A 218 26.43 -8.36 -4.79
CA ALA A 218 26.78 -7.28 -5.71
C ALA A 218 27.21 -6.01 -4.96
N VAL A 219 26.41 -5.58 -3.98
CA VAL A 219 26.71 -4.42 -3.13
C VAL A 219 28.01 -4.62 -2.37
N LYS A 220 28.25 -5.83 -1.84
CA LYS A 220 29.50 -6.15 -1.13
C LYS A 220 30.72 -6.02 -2.03
N GLN A 221 30.65 -6.45 -3.29
CA GLN A 221 31.76 -6.32 -4.22
C GLN A 221 32.02 -4.86 -4.62
N ILE A 222 30.96 -4.10 -4.93
CA ILE A 222 31.07 -2.66 -5.22
C ILE A 222 31.67 -1.92 -4.01
N ALA A 223 31.18 -2.23 -2.81
CA ALA A 223 31.63 -1.62 -1.56
C ALA A 223 33.12 -1.85 -1.27
N LYS A 224 33.69 -3.01 -1.66
CA LYS A 224 35.12 -3.29 -1.49
C LYS A 224 36.01 -2.43 -2.37
N GLU A 225 35.56 -2.12 -3.58
CA GLU A 225 36.31 -1.28 -4.54
C GLU A 225 36.07 0.22 -4.31
N SER A 226 34.95 0.60 -3.69
CA SER A 226 34.66 2.00 -3.38
C SER A 226 35.48 2.53 -2.20
N HIS A 227 36.55 3.28 -2.52
CA HIS A 227 37.44 3.88 -1.52
C HIS A 227 36.72 4.83 -0.56
N GLU A 228 35.81 5.65 -1.08
CA GLU A 228 35.02 6.62 -0.30
C GLU A 228 34.08 5.93 0.70
N TYR A 229 33.42 4.85 0.27
CA TYR A 229 32.60 4.04 1.17
C TYR A 229 33.44 3.33 2.23
N GLN A 230 34.59 2.76 1.86
CA GLN A 230 35.52 2.15 2.81
C GLN A 230 36.06 3.16 3.83
N GLN A 231 36.30 4.41 3.44
CA GLN A 231 36.68 5.47 4.37
C GLN A 231 35.53 5.84 5.32
N THR A 232 34.32 6.03 4.79
CA THR A 232 33.13 6.38 5.58
C THR A 232 32.78 5.28 6.57
N LEU A 233 32.88 4.01 6.17
CA LEU A 233 32.71 2.86 7.05
C LEU A 233 33.72 2.83 8.21
N ARG A 234 34.99 3.14 7.93
CA ARG A 234 36.04 3.22 8.97
C ARG A 234 35.80 4.36 9.95
N GLN A 235 35.07 5.39 9.54
CA GLN A 235 34.70 6.54 10.37
C GLN A 235 33.40 6.33 11.14
N THR A 236 32.55 5.37 10.75
CA THR A 236 31.36 5.00 11.55
C THR A 236 31.79 4.30 12.83
N GLN A 237 31.94 5.08 13.91
CA GLN A 237 32.27 4.64 15.26
C GLN A 237 31.43 3.43 15.66
N LEU A 238 32.11 2.39 16.15
CA LEU A 238 31.46 1.33 16.90
C LEU A 238 30.97 1.93 18.22
N ILE A 239 29.74 1.61 18.63
CA ILE A 239 29.20 2.12 19.90
C ILE A 239 30.04 1.59 21.10
N ASP A 240 30.80 0.51 20.89
CA ASP A 240 31.63 -0.13 21.90
C ASP A 240 32.96 -0.64 21.30
N GLU A 241 33.93 0.25 21.12
CA GLU A 241 35.29 -0.08 20.66
C GLU A 241 36.09 -0.88 21.70
N ASN A 242 35.72 -0.79 22.99
CA ASN A 242 36.49 -1.33 24.11
C ASN A 242 36.33 -2.85 24.29
N ASN A 243 35.29 -3.47 23.72
CA ASN A 243 35.01 -4.90 23.89
C ASN A 243 35.58 -5.81 22.79
N GLY A 244 36.34 -5.28 21.82
CA GLY A 244 37.00 -6.09 20.78
C GLY A 244 36.02 -6.85 19.86
N VAL A 245 34.76 -6.41 19.80
CA VAL A 245 33.71 -7.08 19.04
C VAL A 245 33.86 -6.79 17.54
N LYS A 246 34.02 -7.84 16.74
CA LYS A 246 34.07 -7.73 15.28
C LYS A 246 32.66 -7.57 14.71
N VAL A 247 32.29 -6.34 14.37
CA VAL A 247 31.01 -6.03 13.71
C VAL A 247 31.21 -6.00 12.20
N THR A 248 30.32 -6.65 11.47
CA THR A 248 30.38 -6.67 10.00
C THR A 248 30.04 -5.30 9.39
N SER A 249 30.69 -4.98 8.28
CA SER A 249 30.34 -3.85 7.42
C SER A 249 29.64 -4.28 6.13
N ASP A 250 29.43 -5.59 5.97
CA ASP A 250 28.83 -6.18 4.78
C ASP A 250 27.31 -5.93 4.78
N PRO A 251 26.69 -5.80 3.59
CA PRO A 251 25.25 -5.78 3.46
C PRO A 251 24.65 -7.10 3.96
N LEU A 252 23.61 -7.01 4.79
CA LEU A 252 22.88 -8.18 5.32
C LEU A 252 21.45 -8.20 4.79
N GLY A 253 21.00 -9.37 4.37
CA GLY A 253 19.64 -9.53 3.83
C GLY A 253 18.92 -10.68 4.53
N PHE A 254 17.66 -10.49 4.90
CA PHE A 254 16.86 -11.58 5.45
C PHE A 254 15.42 -11.54 4.97
N THR A 255 14.78 -12.70 5.02
CA THR A 255 13.39 -12.86 4.59
C THR A 255 12.45 -13.17 5.72
N VAL A 256 11.23 -12.63 5.59
CA VAL A 256 10.10 -12.92 6.45
C VAL A 256 9.29 -14.09 5.89
N PRO A 257 8.61 -14.88 6.75
CA PRO A 257 7.80 -16.00 6.29
C PRO A 257 6.69 -15.52 5.34
N LEU A 258 6.37 -16.34 4.34
CA LEU A 258 5.16 -16.13 3.54
C LEU A 258 3.94 -16.50 4.40
N LEU A 259 2.89 -15.68 4.33
CA LEU A 259 1.59 -16.11 4.83
C LEU A 259 1.04 -17.16 3.89
N THR A 260 0.75 -18.32 4.45
CA THR A 260 -0.01 -19.39 3.80
C THR A 260 -1.28 -19.62 4.58
N THR A 261 -2.37 -19.92 3.90
CA THR A 261 -3.58 -20.45 4.53
C THR A 261 -3.32 -21.84 5.11
N ALA A 262 -4.24 -22.36 5.92
CA ALA A 262 -4.22 -23.76 6.37
C ALA A 262 -4.23 -24.77 5.20
N SER A 263 -4.74 -24.37 4.02
CA SER A 263 -4.68 -25.14 2.78
C SER A 263 -3.35 -25.00 2.01
N GLY A 264 -2.39 -24.20 2.51
CA GLY A 264 -1.09 -23.97 1.88
C GLY A 264 -1.10 -22.91 0.78
N GLU A 265 -2.23 -22.25 0.51
CA GLU A 265 -2.31 -21.19 -0.50
C GLU A 265 -1.64 -19.90 -0.01
N LYS A 266 -0.89 -19.24 -0.90
CA LYS A 266 -0.23 -17.97 -0.59
C LYS A 266 -1.26 -16.84 -0.54
N PHE A 267 -1.20 -16.04 0.52
CA PHE A 267 -1.97 -14.80 0.59
C PHE A 267 -1.57 -13.82 -0.53
N GLY A 268 -2.57 -13.33 -1.28
CA GLY A 268 -2.41 -12.23 -2.23
C GLY A 268 -1.90 -12.55 -3.64
N LYS A 269 -1.72 -13.84 -4.03
CA LYS A 269 -1.30 -14.20 -5.40
C LYS A 269 -2.28 -15.06 -6.20
N SER A 270 -3.36 -15.55 -5.60
CA SER A 270 -4.47 -16.18 -6.33
C SER A 270 -5.42 -15.10 -6.85
N ALA A 271 -5.72 -15.14 -8.15
CA ALA A 271 -6.58 -14.20 -8.88
C ALA A 271 -8.02 -14.18 -8.33
N GLY A 272 -8.23 -13.47 -7.20
CA GLY A 272 -9.54 -13.30 -6.55
C GLY A 272 -9.51 -13.25 -5.01
N ASN A 273 -8.44 -13.70 -4.35
CA ASN A 273 -8.39 -13.84 -2.87
C ASN A 273 -7.51 -12.80 -2.15
N ALA A 274 -7.15 -11.70 -2.81
CA ALA A 274 -6.35 -10.65 -2.17
C ALA A 274 -7.20 -9.83 -1.18
N VAL A 275 -6.74 -9.74 0.06
CA VAL A 275 -7.34 -8.89 1.10
C VAL A 275 -6.63 -7.54 1.07
N TRP A 276 -7.26 -6.54 0.46
CA TRP A 276 -6.67 -5.24 0.18
C TRP A 276 -6.70 -4.32 1.41
N LEU A 277 -5.80 -3.33 1.43
CA LEU A 277 -5.75 -2.27 2.43
C LEU A 277 -6.43 -0.96 1.96
N ASP A 278 -7.02 -0.98 0.76
CA ASP A 278 -7.93 0.06 0.31
C ASP A 278 -9.37 -0.36 0.69
N PRO A 279 -10.09 0.45 1.49
CA PRO A 279 -11.45 0.13 1.94
C PRO A 279 -12.45 -0.06 0.80
N GLU A 280 -12.15 0.49 -0.38
CA GLU A 280 -12.98 0.36 -1.58
C GLU A 280 -12.87 -1.03 -2.22
N LEU A 281 -11.73 -1.69 -2.06
CA LEU A 281 -11.48 -3.04 -2.58
C LEU A 281 -11.76 -4.11 -1.53
N THR A 282 -11.57 -3.80 -0.25
CA THR A 282 -11.92 -4.68 0.88
C THR A 282 -12.39 -3.81 2.02
N SER A 283 -13.66 -3.91 2.40
CA SER A 283 -14.22 -3.05 3.45
C SER A 283 -13.46 -3.24 4.78
N ILE A 284 -13.52 -2.22 5.65
CA ILE A 284 -12.90 -2.30 6.98
C ILE A 284 -13.50 -3.47 7.79
N PHE A 285 -14.81 -3.68 7.65
CA PHE A 285 -15.51 -4.81 8.27
C PHE A 285 -15.04 -6.15 7.68
N ASP A 286 -14.92 -6.28 6.36
CA ASP A 286 -14.41 -7.51 5.73
C ASP A 286 -12.98 -7.82 6.12
N LEU A 287 -12.13 -6.79 6.27
CA LEU A 287 -10.77 -6.93 6.78
C LEU A 287 -10.78 -7.41 8.23
N TYR A 288 -11.67 -6.86 9.07
CA TYR A 288 -11.86 -7.32 10.44
C TYR A 288 -12.30 -8.79 10.47
N GLN A 289 -13.32 -9.16 9.68
CA GLN A 289 -13.81 -10.53 9.54
C GLN A 289 -12.75 -11.48 8.98
N PHE A 290 -11.88 -11.00 8.11
CA PHE A 290 -10.78 -11.78 7.57
C PHE A 290 -9.84 -12.25 8.70
N PHE A 291 -9.39 -11.35 9.57
CA PHE A 291 -8.56 -11.73 10.72
C PHE A 291 -9.35 -12.51 11.78
N LEU A 292 -10.65 -12.26 11.91
CA LEU A 292 -11.50 -13.02 12.82
C LEU A 292 -11.60 -14.51 12.45
N ARG A 293 -11.55 -14.81 11.14
CA ARG A 293 -11.56 -16.16 10.59
C ARG A 293 -10.21 -16.89 10.69
N THR A 294 -9.19 -16.27 11.29
CA THR A 294 -7.88 -16.90 11.51
C THR A 294 -8.05 -18.19 12.32
N ALA A 295 -7.38 -19.26 11.87
CA ALA A 295 -7.37 -20.54 12.58
C ALA A 295 -6.69 -20.40 13.94
N ASP A 296 -7.12 -21.20 14.92
CA ASP A 296 -6.57 -21.16 16.28
C ASP A 296 -5.06 -21.47 16.30
N ALA A 297 -4.60 -22.34 15.41
CA ALA A 297 -3.18 -22.68 15.27
C ALA A 297 -2.31 -21.51 14.78
N ASP A 298 -2.90 -20.53 14.07
CA ASP A 298 -2.19 -19.43 13.44
C ASP A 298 -2.29 -18.10 14.22
N VAL A 299 -3.28 -17.96 15.10
CA VAL A 299 -3.60 -16.67 15.75
C VAL A 299 -2.45 -16.13 16.58
N GLU A 300 -1.76 -16.98 17.34
CA GLU A 300 -0.59 -16.56 18.14
C GLU A 300 0.54 -16.05 17.24
N LYS A 301 0.81 -16.76 16.14
CA LYS A 301 1.81 -16.35 15.16
C LYS A 301 1.43 -15.00 14.54
N TYR A 302 0.17 -14.80 14.18
CA TYR A 302 -0.28 -13.55 13.57
C TYR A 302 -0.25 -12.37 14.55
N LEU A 303 -0.59 -12.59 15.83
CA LEU A 303 -0.42 -11.59 16.87
C LEU A 303 1.05 -11.14 16.97
N LYS A 304 2.01 -12.07 16.91
CA LYS A 304 3.45 -11.75 16.92
C LYS A 304 3.90 -11.01 15.66
N LEU A 305 3.34 -11.33 14.49
CA LEU A 305 3.75 -10.77 13.21
C LEU A 305 3.16 -9.38 12.94
N PHE A 306 1.91 -9.14 13.36
CA PHE A 306 1.11 -8.00 12.93
C PHE A 306 0.82 -6.95 13.99
N THR A 307 1.28 -7.14 15.23
CA THR A 307 0.97 -6.22 16.33
C THR A 307 2.23 -5.78 17.07
N PHE A 308 2.09 -4.73 17.88
CA PHE A 308 3.09 -4.31 18.87
C PHE A 308 2.75 -4.80 20.28
N LEU A 309 1.94 -5.86 20.39
CA LEU A 309 1.61 -6.45 21.69
C LEU A 309 2.85 -7.09 22.33
N PRO A 310 3.10 -6.85 23.63
CA PRO A 310 4.13 -7.55 24.38
C PRO A 310 3.91 -9.07 24.33
N LEU A 311 5.01 -9.84 24.19
CA LEU A 311 4.94 -11.31 24.20
C LEU A 311 4.25 -11.90 25.45
N PRO A 312 4.39 -11.34 26.66
CA PRO A 312 3.60 -11.78 27.82
C PRO A 312 2.08 -11.61 27.61
N GLU A 313 1.62 -10.46 27.10
CA GLU A 313 0.20 -10.20 26.81
C GLU A 313 -0.33 -11.19 25.76
N ILE A 314 0.44 -11.46 24.71
CA ILE A 314 0.08 -12.47 23.69
C ILE A 314 -0.09 -13.84 24.34
N ARG A 315 0.81 -14.25 25.24
CA ARG A 315 0.72 -15.56 25.91
C ARG A 315 -0.51 -15.66 26.80
N GLU A 316 -0.81 -14.62 27.58
CA GLU A 316 -1.99 -14.57 28.45
C GLU A 316 -3.28 -14.65 27.62
N LEU A 317 -3.35 -13.90 26.52
CA LEU A 317 -4.49 -13.91 25.60
C LEU A 317 -4.71 -15.28 24.94
N VAL A 318 -3.62 -15.95 24.52
CA VAL A 318 -3.71 -17.30 23.94
C VAL A 318 -4.16 -18.30 24.99
N GLN A 319 -3.67 -18.22 26.23
CA GLN A 319 -4.14 -19.06 27.33
C GLN A 319 -5.62 -18.81 27.68
N GLU A 320 -6.09 -17.57 27.61
CA GLU A 320 -7.51 -17.25 27.76
C GLU A 320 -8.34 -17.87 26.63
N HIS A 321 -7.86 -17.75 25.39
CA HIS A 321 -8.51 -18.33 24.22
C HIS A 321 -8.56 -19.86 24.28
N GLU A 322 -7.52 -20.51 24.78
CA GLU A 322 -7.49 -21.97 24.96
C GLU A 322 -8.52 -22.48 25.97
N LYS A 323 -8.92 -21.66 26.95
CA LYS A 323 -9.99 -22.03 27.90
C LYS A 323 -11.35 -22.10 27.22
N ASP A 324 -11.58 -21.28 26.21
CA ASP A 324 -12.86 -21.20 25.50
C ASP A 324 -12.69 -20.65 24.08
N GLN A 325 -12.29 -21.53 23.16
CA GLN A 325 -12.02 -21.18 21.76
C GLN A 325 -13.26 -20.64 21.03
N SER A 326 -14.47 -20.94 21.54
CA SER A 326 -15.72 -20.48 20.93
C SER A 326 -15.87 -18.96 20.97
N LYS A 327 -15.25 -18.30 21.95
CA LYS A 327 -15.28 -16.84 22.11
C LYS A 327 -14.35 -16.09 21.15
N ARG A 328 -13.40 -16.78 20.51
CA ARG A 328 -12.48 -16.17 19.52
C ARG A 328 -11.75 -14.93 20.05
N VAL A 329 -11.42 -14.89 21.35
CA VAL A 329 -10.87 -13.69 22.01
C VAL A 329 -9.54 -13.24 21.38
N ALA A 330 -8.68 -14.20 21.04
CA ALA A 330 -7.39 -13.93 20.39
C ALA A 330 -7.58 -13.36 18.97
N GLN A 331 -8.54 -13.89 18.20
CA GLN A 331 -8.82 -13.42 16.85
C GLN A 331 -9.48 -12.04 16.85
N HIS A 332 -10.38 -11.76 17.78
CA HIS A 332 -10.97 -10.43 17.96
C HIS A 332 -9.90 -9.38 18.24
N LYS A 333 -8.96 -9.71 19.13
CA LYS A 333 -7.82 -8.86 19.43
C LYS A 333 -6.96 -8.66 18.19
N LEU A 334 -6.56 -9.72 17.50
CA LEU A 334 -5.78 -9.62 16.26
C LEU A 334 -6.45 -8.72 15.21
N ALA A 335 -7.75 -8.92 14.95
CA ALA A 335 -8.51 -8.13 14.00
C ALA A 335 -8.54 -6.65 14.38
N LYS A 336 -8.81 -6.36 15.66
CA LYS A 336 -8.83 -4.99 16.19
C LYS A 336 -7.47 -4.31 16.07
N GLU A 337 -6.40 -4.98 16.49
CA GLU A 337 -5.03 -4.45 16.45
C GLU A 337 -4.59 -4.15 15.01
N PHE A 338 -4.91 -5.04 14.07
CA PHE A 338 -4.55 -4.83 12.66
C PHE A 338 -5.35 -3.68 12.04
N VAL A 339 -6.67 -3.65 12.24
CA VAL A 339 -7.51 -2.55 11.74
C VAL A 339 -7.08 -1.21 12.34
N GLU A 340 -6.72 -1.21 13.63
CA GLU A 340 -6.21 -0.03 14.32
C GLU A 340 -4.89 0.45 13.73
N LEU A 341 -3.99 -0.47 13.40
CA LEU A 341 -2.72 -0.16 12.74
C LEU A 341 -2.92 0.45 11.35
N ILE A 342 -3.91 0.01 10.57
CA ILE A 342 -4.08 0.48 9.18
C ILE A 342 -4.97 1.73 9.09
N TYR A 343 -6.06 1.77 9.86
CA TYR A 343 -7.13 2.77 9.74
C TYR A 343 -7.35 3.59 11.01
N GLY A 344 -6.68 3.26 12.12
CA GLY A 344 -6.81 3.99 13.38
C GLY A 344 -7.85 3.41 14.34
N HIS A 345 -7.86 3.95 15.55
CA HIS A 345 -8.62 3.37 16.67
C HIS A 345 -10.12 3.49 16.53
N GLU A 346 -10.63 4.61 16.00
CA GLU A 346 -12.07 4.77 15.79
C GLU A 346 -12.59 3.74 14.77
N ALA A 347 -11.89 3.55 13.66
CA ALA A 347 -12.24 2.54 12.65
C ALA A 347 -12.24 1.12 13.25
N ALA A 348 -11.25 0.80 14.09
CA ALA A 348 -11.18 -0.49 14.77
C ALA A 348 -12.32 -0.72 15.77
N ALA A 349 -12.66 0.31 16.56
CA ALA A 349 -13.77 0.28 17.50
C ALA A 349 -15.12 0.11 16.80
N ASN A 350 -15.31 0.81 15.67
CA ASN A 350 -16.54 0.72 14.87
C ASN A 350 -16.70 -0.68 14.26
N ALA A 351 -15.63 -1.25 13.67
CA ALA A 351 -15.67 -2.59 13.10
C ALA A 351 -15.96 -3.68 14.15
N GLU A 352 -15.40 -3.54 15.35
CA GLU A 352 -15.70 -4.42 16.48
C GLU A 352 -17.15 -4.28 16.95
N ALA A 353 -17.67 -3.05 17.06
CA ALA A 353 -19.06 -2.80 17.46
C ALA A 353 -20.07 -3.36 16.44
N GLU A 354 -19.81 -3.16 15.14
CA GLU A 354 -20.61 -3.71 14.05
C GLU A 354 -20.69 -5.24 14.14
N HIS A 355 -19.56 -5.91 14.35
CA HIS A 355 -19.54 -7.36 14.55
C HIS A 355 -20.41 -7.78 15.75
N ARG A 356 -20.26 -7.11 16.91
CA ARG A 356 -21.05 -7.43 18.10
C ARG A 356 -22.55 -7.24 17.87
N GLN A 357 -22.95 -6.20 17.14
CA GLN A 357 -24.35 -5.94 16.83
C GLN A 357 -24.96 -7.01 15.91
N LEU A 358 -24.21 -7.45 14.88
CA LEU A 358 -24.67 -8.47 13.95
C LEU A 358 -24.87 -9.83 14.62
N PHE A 359 -24.04 -10.20 15.59
CA PHE A 359 -24.09 -11.51 16.25
C PHE A 359 -24.88 -11.53 17.57
N ASN A 360 -25.16 -10.38 18.21
CA ASN A 360 -26.05 -10.30 19.38
C ASN A 360 -27.53 -10.29 19.03
N LYS A 361 -27.91 -10.00 17.77
CA LYS A 361 -29.27 -10.27 17.31
C LYS A 361 -29.43 -11.79 17.17
N LYS A 362 -30.19 -12.43 18.08
CA LYS A 362 -30.86 -13.70 17.78
C LYS A 362 -31.73 -13.45 16.54
N LEU A 363 -31.20 -13.75 15.35
CA LEU A 363 -31.91 -13.61 14.09
C LEU A 363 -33.19 -14.45 14.15
N THR A 364 -34.34 -13.80 14.32
CA THR A 364 -35.64 -14.44 14.12
C THR A 364 -36.02 -14.35 12.64
N LEU A 365 -36.79 -15.32 12.12
CA LEU A 365 -37.26 -15.35 10.72
C LEU A 365 -38.05 -14.08 10.33
N SER A 366 -38.62 -13.39 11.32
CA SER A 366 -39.25 -12.07 11.20
C SER A 366 -38.24 -10.94 10.92
N ASP A 367 -37.02 -11.00 11.44
CA ASP A 367 -35.98 -9.98 11.22
C ASP A 367 -35.38 -10.10 9.81
N VAL A 368 -35.28 -11.31 9.28
CA VAL A 368 -34.79 -11.56 7.91
C VAL A 368 -35.81 -11.08 6.89
N THR A 369 -37.10 -11.34 7.12
CA THR A 369 -38.18 -10.86 6.24
C THR A 369 -38.40 -9.35 6.35
N ALA A 370 -38.22 -8.76 7.54
CA ALA A 370 -38.20 -7.31 7.72
C ALA A 370 -37.00 -6.65 7.03
N SER A 371 -35.79 -7.22 7.12
CA SER A 371 -34.59 -6.67 6.46
C SER A 371 -34.64 -6.75 4.92
N VAL A 372 -35.29 -7.78 4.36
CA VAL A 372 -35.50 -7.92 2.90
C VAL A 372 -36.64 -7.02 2.42
N ALA A 373 -37.64 -6.77 3.27
CA ALA A 373 -38.69 -5.77 3.00
C ALA A 373 -38.14 -4.34 3.10
N GLU A 374 -37.38 -4.00 4.15
CA GLU A 374 -36.71 -2.70 4.32
C GLU A 374 -35.63 -2.47 3.26
N ALA A 375 -34.87 -3.49 2.84
CA ALA A 375 -33.94 -3.36 1.70
C ALA A 375 -34.66 -3.15 0.35
N ARG A 376 -35.96 -3.47 0.27
CA ARG A 376 -36.82 -3.19 -0.90
C ARG A 376 -37.61 -1.89 -0.78
N SER A 377 -37.75 -1.31 0.42
CA SER A 377 -38.57 -0.12 0.67
C SER A 377 -37.84 1.05 1.33
N ALA A 378 -36.55 0.95 1.64
CA ALA A 378 -35.77 2.06 2.18
C ALA A 378 -35.43 3.06 1.07
N GLN A 379 -36.31 4.05 0.86
CA GLN A 379 -35.83 5.39 0.58
C GLN A 379 -34.96 5.84 1.78
N PRO A 380 -33.78 6.42 1.56
CA PRO A 380 -32.90 6.79 2.66
C PRO A 380 -33.58 7.86 3.51
N ALA A 381 -33.95 7.48 4.73
CA ALA A 381 -34.40 8.43 5.74
C ALA A 381 -33.23 9.39 6.04
N MET A 382 -33.50 10.66 5.76
CA MET A 382 -32.61 11.78 5.89
C MET A 382 -32.42 12.11 7.38
N GLU A 383 -31.27 11.76 7.95
CA GLU A 383 -30.73 12.44 9.13
C GLU A 383 -29.38 13.07 8.79
N GLN A 384 -29.30 14.36 9.11
CA GLN A 384 -28.38 15.33 8.54
C GLN A 384 -27.01 15.35 9.24
N GLN A 385 -26.02 15.85 8.49
CA GLN A 385 -24.65 16.22 8.88
C GLN A 385 -23.59 15.11 8.84
N GLY A 386 -23.10 14.82 7.64
CA GLY A 386 -21.83 14.13 7.45
C GLY A 386 -21.66 13.64 6.02
N PHE A 387 -20.73 14.23 5.29
CA PHE A 387 -20.39 13.89 3.90
C PHE A 387 -20.11 12.37 3.75
N ILE A 388 -20.86 11.68 2.88
CA ILE A 388 -20.67 10.25 2.55
C ILE A 388 -19.87 10.17 1.26
N ASN A 389 -18.63 9.65 1.32
CA ASN A 389 -17.89 9.30 0.11
C ASN A 389 -18.62 8.17 -0.64
N PRO A 390 -18.64 8.18 -1.98
CA PRO A 390 -19.11 7.05 -2.76
C PRO A 390 -18.18 5.86 -2.56
N SER A 391 -18.73 4.79 -2.00
CA SER A 391 -18.04 3.51 -1.89
C SER A 391 -18.30 2.67 -3.15
N LEU A 392 -17.24 2.17 -3.76
CA LEU A 392 -17.18 1.12 -4.78
C LEU A 392 -17.73 -0.22 -4.29
N ASN A 393 -17.89 -0.37 -2.97
CA ASN A 393 -18.44 -1.54 -2.32
C ASN A 393 -19.72 -1.16 -1.56
N LYS A 394 -20.86 -1.76 -1.93
CA LYS A 394 -22.16 -1.62 -1.24
C LYS A 394 -22.13 -1.98 0.26
N HIS A 395 -21.07 -2.64 0.72
CA HIS A 395 -20.83 -3.03 2.10
C HIS A 395 -19.74 -2.19 2.82
N ALA A 396 -19.10 -1.22 2.17
CA ALA A 396 -18.13 -0.38 2.89
C ALA A 396 -18.87 0.66 3.75
N GLN A 397 -18.35 0.88 4.97
CA GLN A 397 -18.86 1.93 5.84
C GLN A 397 -18.73 3.31 5.16
N PRO A 398 -19.71 4.21 5.34
CA PRO A 398 -19.62 5.57 4.84
C PRO A 398 -18.39 6.25 5.44
N LEU A 399 -17.37 6.48 4.60
CA LEU A 399 -16.10 7.07 5.03
C LEU A 399 -16.28 8.54 5.39
N ARG A 400 -15.95 8.92 6.63
CA ARG A 400 -16.03 10.31 7.08
C ARG A 400 -15.00 11.16 6.32
N ARG A 401 -15.31 12.44 6.13
CA ARG A 401 -14.47 13.45 5.45
C ARG A 401 -13.03 13.51 5.97
N GLU A 402 -12.83 13.19 7.24
CA GLU A 402 -11.55 13.27 7.95
C GLU A 402 -10.62 12.08 7.67
N ASP A 403 -11.16 10.95 7.21
CA ASP A 403 -10.40 9.70 7.13
C ASP A 403 -9.60 9.57 5.81
N ASN A 404 -10.04 10.22 4.72
CA ASN A 404 -9.39 10.24 3.40
C ASN A 404 -8.78 8.88 2.98
N VAL A 405 -9.52 7.79 3.23
CA VAL A 405 -8.97 6.42 3.21
C VAL A 405 -8.97 5.79 1.81
N ALA A 406 -10.03 6.02 1.03
CA ALA A 406 -10.13 5.57 -0.35
C ALA A 406 -9.20 6.38 -1.25
N VAL A 407 -8.27 5.72 -1.95
CA VAL A 407 -7.38 6.42 -2.89
C VAL A 407 -7.87 6.23 -4.33
N HIS A 408 -8.46 5.09 -4.65
CA HIS A 408 -9.07 4.81 -5.95
C HIS A 408 -10.60 4.94 -5.92
N LEU A 409 -11.17 5.57 -6.94
CA LEU A 409 -12.61 5.77 -7.11
C LEU A 409 -12.98 5.59 -8.58
N LYS A 410 -14.18 5.09 -8.87
CA LYS A 410 -14.76 5.17 -10.22
C LYS A 410 -15.75 6.32 -10.28
N LEU A 411 -15.74 7.09 -11.37
CA LEU A 411 -16.77 8.08 -11.65
C LEU A 411 -17.30 7.94 -13.08
N PRO A 412 -18.61 8.18 -13.30
CA PRO A 412 -19.20 8.17 -14.62
C PRO A 412 -18.71 9.37 -15.44
N LYS A 413 -18.61 9.17 -16.76
CA LYS A 413 -18.18 10.20 -17.71
C LYS A 413 -18.98 11.49 -17.57
N SER A 414 -20.28 11.47 -17.34
CA SER A 414 -21.09 12.69 -17.22
C SER A 414 -20.82 13.57 -15.99
N LEU A 415 -20.21 13.01 -14.94
CA LEU A 415 -19.84 13.77 -13.74
C LEU A 415 -18.44 14.38 -13.84
N VAL A 416 -17.63 13.85 -14.75
CA VAL A 416 -16.28 14.33 -15.01
C VAL A 416 -16.30 15.22 -16.24
N ILE A 417 -16.76 14.71 -17.39
CA ILE A 417 -16.75 15.38 -18.68
C ILE A 417 -17.74 16.56 -18.76
N GLY A 418 -17.22 17.74 -19.11
CA GLY A 418 -18.00 18.97 -19.29
C GLY A 418 -18.36 19.68 -17.97
N LYS A 419 -17.83 19.24 -16.82
CA LYS A 419 -18.11 19.82 -15.50
C LYS A 419 -16.90 20.61 -14.98
N PRO A 420 -17.09 21.71 -14.24
CA PRO A 420 -15.98 22.47 -13.68
C PRO A 420 -15.20 21.62 -12.65
N LEU A 421 -13.90 21.86 -12.48
CA LEU A 421 -13.08 21.07 -11.54
C LEU A 421 -13.61 21.12 -10.10
N SER A 422 -14.22 22.24 -9.69
CA SER A 422 -14.87 22.38 -8.39
C SER A 422 -16.02 21.38 -8.18
N HIS A 423 -16.71 20.99 -9.27
CA HIS A 423 -17.70 19.92 -9.26
C HIS A 423 -17.04 18.56 -9.09
N VAL A 424 -15.98 18.28 -9.84
CA VAL A 424 -15.26 16.99 -9.78
C VAL A 424 -14.65 16.78 -8.39
N LEU A 425 -14.01 17.81 -7.81
CA LEU A 425 -13.45 17.77 -6.45
C LEU A 425 -14.53 17.47 -5.39
N TRP A 426 -15.73 18.00 -5.57
CA TRP A 426 -16.87 17.71 -4.69
C TRP A 426 -17.38 16.28 -4.90
N ALA A 427 -17.53 15.84 -6.16
CA ALA A 427 -17.99 14.50 -6.51
C ALA A 427 -17.09 13.39 -5.95
N VAL A 428 -15.78 13.62 -5.84
CA VAL A 428 -14.80 12.66 -5.28
C VAL A 428 -14.56 12.81 -3.77
N GLY A 429 -15.23 13.78 -3.13
CA GLY A 429 -15.10 14.02 -1.70
C GLY A 429 -13.79 14.65 -1.23
N LEU A 430 -13.07 15.31 -2.13
CA LEU A 430 -11.92 16.12 -1.75
C LEU A 430 -12.34 17.44 -1.08
N VAL A 431 -13.56 17.94 -1.32
CA VAL A 431 -14.11 19.17 -0.71
C VAL A 431 -15.57 18.97 -0.30
N GLY A 432 -16.02 19.69 0.74
CA GLY A 432 -17.38 19.53 1.27
C GLY A 432 -18.48 20.20 0.43
N SER A 433 -18.11 21.11 -0.47
CA SER A 433 -19.04 21.76 -1.39
C SER A 433 -18.33 22.27 -2.65
N ARG A 434 -19.10 22.51 -3.72
CA ARG A 434 -18.59 23.13 -4.96
C ARG A 434 -17.95 24.50 -4.69
N ALA A 435 -18.53 25.30 -3.79
CA ALA A 435 -18.02 26.61 -3.40
C ALA A 435 -16.71 26.52 -2.59
N GLU A 436 -16.55 25.50 -1.75
CA GLU A 436 -15.27 25.19 -1.10
C GLU A 436 -14.21 24.77 -2.12
N GLY A 437 -14.58 23.91 -3.08
CA GLY A 437 -13.73 23.53 -4.21
C GLY A 437 -13.22 24.73 -5.00
N GLN A 438 -14.11 25.66 -5.34
CA GLN A 438 -13.73 26.85 -6.09
C GLN A 438 -12.78 27.76 -5.31
N ARG A 439 -13.05 27.97 -4.00
CA ARG A 439 -12.15 28.73 -3.12
C ARG A 439 -10.76 28.09 -3.05
N LEU A 440 -10.70 26.77 -2.96
CA LEU A 440 -9.45 26.02 -2.84
C LEU A 440 -8.63 26.02 -4.15
N ILE A 441 -9.29 25.98 -5.30
CA ILE A 441 -8.67 26.18 -6.61
C ILE A 441 -8.09 27.61 -6.72
N ASN A 442 -8.88 28.63 -6.36
CA ASN A 442 -8.44 30.03 -6.41
C ASN A 442 -7.26 30.30 -5.47
N ALA A 443 -7.19 29.61 -4.33
CA ALA A 443 -6.08 29.67 -3.39
C ALA A 443 -4.83 28.85 -3.80
N GLY A 444 -4.87 28.16 -4.96
CA GLY A 444 -3.78 27.31 -5.43
C GLY A 444 -3.58 26.01 -4.62
N GLY A 445 -4.61 25.58 -3.88
CA GLY A 445 -4.56 24.42 -2.99
C GLY A 445 -4.93 23.09 -3.66
N ALA A 446 -5.37 23.09 -4.91
CA ALA A 446 -5.69 21.90 -5.71
C ALA A 446 -4.62 21.67 -6.79
N TYR A 447 -4.31 20.41 -7.08
CA TYR A 447 -3.34 19.99 -8.07
C TYR A 447 -3.89 18.84 -8.90
N ILE A 448 -3.51 18.80 -10.16
CA ILE A 448 -3.83 17.74 -11.12
C ILE A 448 -2.53 17.01 -11.45
N GLY A 449 -2.55 15.68 -11.35
CA GLY A 449 -1.44 14.82 -11.76
C GLY A 449 -1.39 14.71 -13.28
N ALA A 450 -0.26 15.05 -13.88
CA ALA A 450 -0.03 15.04 -15.32
C ALA A 450 1.20 14.20 -15.69
N ASN A 451 1.25 13.71 -16.94
CA ASN A 451 2.51 13.27 -17.54
C ASN A 451 3.48 14.45 -17.58
N ALA A 452 4.77 14.20 -17.38
CA ALA A 452 5.81 15.23 -17.46
C ALA A 452 5.88 15.94 -18.83
N ASP A 453 5.09 15.50 -19.82
CA ASP A 453 5.05 16.05 -21.16
C ASP A 453 3.69 16.61 -21.56
N ALA A 454 3.47 17.87 -21.21
CA ALA A 454 2.88 18.81 -22.16
C ALA A 454 3.95 19.62 -22.92
N ARG A 455 5.26 19.45 -22.60
CA ARG A 455 6.39 20.16 -23.25
C ARG A 455 7.75 19.41 -23.39
N GLY A 456 7.82 18.08 -23.32
CA GLY A 456 8.91 17.29 -23.92
C GLY A 456 9.88 16.59 -22.94
N GLY A 457 9.98 15.26 -23.08
CA GLY A 457 10.73 14.33 -22.22
C GLY A 457 9.92 13.08 -21.81
N MET A 458 10.24 11.93 -22.41
CA MET A 458 9.71 10.59 -22.10
C MET A 458 10.07 10.16 -20.66
N ASP A 459 9.41 10.75 -19.66
CA ASP A 459 9.62 10.49 -18.23
C ASP A 459 8.33 9.96 -17.58
N ASP A 460 8.47 8.84 -16.85
CA ASP A 460 7.38 8.17 -16.13
C ASP A 460 7.05 8.85 -14.78
N ALA A 461 7.76 9.94 -14.44
CA ALA A 461 7.48 10.75 -13.26
C ALA A 461 6.09 11.42 -13.31
N LEU A 462 5.33 11.29 -12.21
CA LEU A 462 4.06 12.00 -12.01
C LEU A 462 4.36 13.42 -11.53
N SER A 463 4.05 14.43 -12.35
CA SER A 463 4.15 15.84 -11.98
C SER A 463 2.79 16.37 -11.52
N PHE A 464 2.78 17.23 -10.51
CA PHE A 464 1.54 17.84 -10.00
C PHE A 464 1.49 19.31 -10.41
N THR A 465 0.59 19.63 -11.32
CA THR A 465 0.35 21.00 -11.78
C THR A 465 -0.74 21.64 -10.93
N PRO A 466 -0.55 22.85 -10.38
CA PRO A 466 -1.62 23.57 -9.70
C PRO A 466 -2.84 23.72 -10.62
N ALA A 467 -4.01 23.35 -10.13
CA ALA A 467 -5.26 23.61 -10.82
C ALA A 467 -5.50 25.12 -10.81
N LYS A 468 -5.21 25.79 -11.93
CA LYS A 468 -5.72 27.16 -12.15
C LYS A 468 -7.18 27.06 -12.60
N THR A 469 -7.88 28.19 -12.72
CA THR A 469 -9.23 28.36 -13.31
C THR A 469 -9.22 28.01 -14.80
N ALA A 470 -8.83 26.78 -15.08
CA ALA A 470 -8.74 26.15 -16.37
C ALA A 470 -10.17 25.83 -16.82
N ALA A 471 -10.55 26.32 -18.00
CA ALA A 471 -11.77 25.87 -18.67
C ALA A 471 -11.70 24.34 -18.87
N TRP A 472 -12.86 23.68 -19.01
CA TRP A 472 -12.95 22.23 -19.19
C TRP A 472 -12.01 21.69 -20.31
N GLU A 473 -11.77 22.49 -21.34
CA GLU A 473 -10.86 22.24 -22.46
C GLU A 473 -9.39 21.99 -22.06
N GLU A 474 -8.98 22.48 -20.89
CA GLU A 474 -7.67 22.19 -20.31
C GLU A 474 -7.69 20.93 -19.44
N LEU A 475 -8.83 20.59 -18.81
CA LEU A 475 -8.95 19.42 -17.94
C LEU A 475 -8.88 18.10 -18.71
N SER A 476 -9.42 18.08 -19.92
CA SER A 476 -9.33 16.93 -20.84
C SER A 476 -7.88 16.57 -21.20
N LYS A 477 -6.96 17.55 -21.22
CA LYS A 477 -5.52 17.34 -21.49
C LYS A 477 -4.79 16.63 -20.35
N PHE A 478 -5.38 16.64 -19.15
CA PHE A 478 -4.82 15.97 -17.97
C PHE A 478 -5.39 14.57 -17.73
N ILE A 479 -6.38 14.13 -18.53
CA ILE A 479 -6.91 12.78 -18.45
C ILE A 479 -5.89 11.84 -19.11
N ILE A 480 -5.25 10.99 -18.31
CA ILE A 480 -4.27 10.03 -18.78
C ILE A 480 -5.01 8.88 -19.47
N ASP A 481 -4.64 8.60 -20.73
CA ASP A 481 -5.24 7.57 -21.60
C ASP A 481 -6.77 7.66 -21.74
N GLY A 482 -7.36 8.85 -21.53
CA GLY A 482 -8.81 9.07 -21.62
C GLY A 482 -9.63 8.38 -20.52
N LYS A 483 -8.98 7.78 -19.52
CA LYS A 483 -9.60 6.92 -18.51
C LYS A 483 -9.23 7.27 -17.07
N ILE A 484 -8.07 7.87 -16.80
CA ILE A 484 -7.62 8.09 -15.43
C ILE A 484 -7.37 9.58 -15.17
N LEU A 485 -7.93 10.08 -14.07
CA LEU A 485 -7.69 11.44 -13.58
C LEU A 485 -7.15 11.38 -12.14
N ILE A 486 -5.99 11.99 -11.91
CA ILE A 486 -5.34 12.01 -10.59
C ILE A 486 -5.48 13.42 -10.01
N LEU A 487 -6.17 13.55 -8.87
CA LEU A 487 -6.41 14.82 -8.19
C LEU A 487 -5.75 14.83 -6.80
N ARG A 488 -5.13 15.95 -6.44
CA ARG A 488 -4.55 16.16 -5.11
C ARG A 488 -4.99 17.50 -4.51
N VAL A 489 -5.42 17.49 -3.25
CA VAL A 489 -5.69 18.70 -2.46
C VAL A 489 -4.68 18.82 -1.32
N GLY A 490 -4.05 20.00 -1.20
CA GLY A 490 -2.98 20.26 -0.25
C GLY A 490 -1.78 19.34 -0.46
N LYS A 491 -1.07 19.02 0.63
CA LYS A 491 0.13 18.17 0.57
C LYS A 491 -0.18 16.67 0.42
N TRP A 492 -1.32 16.19 0.93
CA TRP A 492 -1.50 14.76 1.20
C TRP A 492 -2.80 14.13 0.70
N ARG A 493 -3.85 14.90 0.37
CA ARG A 493 -5.15 14.32 0.02
C ARG A 493 -5.20 14.00 -1.48
N LEU A 494 -4.91 12.76 -1.84
CA LEU A 494 -4.89 12.27 -3.21
C LEU A 494 -6.13 11.41 -3.50
N LYS A 495 -6.71 11.56 -4.70
CA LYS A 495 -7.71 10.65 -5.27
C LYS A 495 -7.34 10.33 -6.72
N ILE A 496 -7.47 9.07 -7.08
CA ILE A 496 -7.30 8.54 -8.43
C ILE A 496 -8.68 8.13 -8.90
N ILE A 497 -9.07 8.65 -10.05
CA ILE A 497 -10.42 8.54 -10.58
C ILE A 497 -10.35 7.76 -11.88
N ASP A 498 -10.97 6.59 -11.89
CA ASP A 498 -11.22 5.81 -13.09
C ASP A 498 -12.54 6.29 -13.71
N ILE A 499 -12.44 6.90 -14.88
CA ILE A 499 -13.56 7.43 -15.65
C ILE A 499 -14.17 6.29 -16.46
N VAL A 500 -15.38 5.87 -16.06
CA VAL A 500 -16.14 4.79 -16.70
C VAL A 500 -17.35 5.33 -17.46
N PRO A 501 -17.83 4.66 -18.52
CA PRO A 501 -19.12 4.99 -19.14
C PRO A 501 -20.26 5.02 -18.12
N ASP A 502 -21.22 5.93 -18.31
CA ASP A 502 -22.38 6.08 -17.42
C ASP A 502 -23.16 4.76 -17.26
N GLU A 503 -23.31 4.00 -18.34
CA GLU A 503 -23.98 2.70 -18.36
C GLU A 503 -23.24 1.65 -17.52
N GLU A 504 -21.90 1.63 -17.57
CA GLU A 504 -21.07 0.72 -16.78
C GLU A 504 -21.13 1.09 -15.29
N TYR A 505 -21.17 2.39 -14.99
CA TYR A 505 -21.29 2.89 -13.62
C TYR A 505 -22.64 2.50 -12.99
N GLU A 506 -23.72 2.63 -13.77
CA GLU A 506 -25.07 2.27 -13.35
C GLU A 506 -25.26 0.75 -13.23
N ALA A 507 -24.74 -0.03 -14.20
CA ALA A 507 -24.77 -1.49 -14.15
C ALA A 507 -23.95 -2.07 -12.98
N ALA A 508 -22.88 -1.38 -12.57
CA ALA A 508 -22.10 -1.73 -11.38
C ALA A 508 -22.80 -1.39 -10.06
N GLY A 509 -23.97 -0.73 -10.09
CA GLY A 509 -24.73 -0.32 -8.90
C GLY A 509 -24.01 0.74 -8.06
N LEU A 510 -23.11 1.52 -8.68
CA LEU A 510 -22.33 2.55 -8.00
C LEU A 510 -23.15 3.83 -7.86
N THR A 511 -23.01 4.52 -6.72
CA THR A 511 -23.68 5.80 -6.48
C THR A 511 -22.75 6.80 -5.77
N CYS A 512 -22.95 8.09 -6.05
CA CYS A 512 -22.32 9.19 -5.34
C CYS A 512 -23.29 10.36 -5.20
N GLN A 513 -23.06 11.27 -4.25
CA GLN A 513 -23.93 12.44 -4.05
C GLN A 513 -24.13 13.26 -5.33
N ALA A 514 -23.09 13.35 -6.17
CA ALA A 514 -23.16 14.04 -7.45
C ALA A 514 -23.96 13.27 -8.50
N TRP A 515 -23.98 11.93 -8.45
CA TRP A 515 -24.73 11.05 -9.34
C TRP A 515 -26.22 11.06 -8.99
N GLU A 516 -26.57 10.98 -7.72
CA GLU A 516 -27.97 11.10 -7.27
C GLU A 516 -28.52 12.48 -7.61
N ALA A 517 -27.77 13.56 -7.34
CA ALA A 517 -28.17 14.90 -7.76
C ALA A 517 -28.32 15.03 -9.29
N LEU A 518 -27.55 14.27 -10.09
CA LEU A 518 -27.69 14.23 -11.54
C LEU A 518 -28.93 13.43 -11.96
N LYS A 519 -29.23 12.31 -11.30
CA LYS A 519 -30.42 11.49 -11.53
C LYS A 519 -31.69 12.26 -11.18
N GLU A 520 -31.71 12.94 -10.04
CA GLU A 520 -32.80 13.82 -9.62
C GLU A 520 -33.00 14.96 -10.64
N ALA A 521 -31.93 15.59 -11.11
CA ALA A 521 -32.02 16.64 -12.14
C ALA A 521 -32.57 16.10 -13.47
N ARG A 522 -32.09 14.94 -13.94
CA ARG A 522 -32.59 14.29 -15.16
C ARG A 522 -34.07 13.87 -15.03
N ALA A 523 -34.46 13.38 -13.86
CA ALA A 523 -35.85 13.00 -13.58
C ALA A 523 -36.77 14.24 -13.54
N ALA A 524 -36.30 15.36 -12.98
CA ALA A 524 -37.03 16.62 -12.99
C ALA A 524 -37.18 17.22 -14.39
N GLU A 525 -36.14 17.14 -15.23
CA GLU A 525 -36.19 17.56 -16.63
C GLU A 525 -37.20 16.71 -17.44
N GLN A 526 -37.16 15.38 -17.31
CA GLN A 526 -38.11 14.47 -17.97
C GLN A 526 -39.56 14.67 -17.50
N ALA A 527 -39.77 15.00 -16.22
CA ALA A 527 -41.09 15.36 -15.70
C ALA A 527 -41.59 16.70 -16.28
N SER A 528 -40.69 17.66 -16.50
CA SER A 528 -41.02 18.96 -17.12
C SER A 528 -41.34 18.83 -18.62
N GLU A 529 -40.59 18.01 -19.36
CA GLU A 529 -40.86 17.71 -20.78
C GLU A 529 -42.14 16.91 -20.96
N GLY A 530 -42.45 15.98 -20.04
CA GLY A 530 -43.71 15.25 -20.01
C GLY A 530 -44.93 16.16 -19.77
N SER A 531 -44.82 17.13 -18.85
CA SER A 531 -45.88 18.12 -18.62
C SER A 531 -46.08 19.05 -19.82
N GLN A 532 -45.01 19.51 -20.48
CA GLN A 532 -45.11 20.36 -21.67
C GLN A 532 -45.70 19.60 -22.89
N ALA A 533 -45.38 18.31 -23.04
CA ALA A 533 -45.97 17.47 -24.08
C ALA A 533 -47.47 17.15 -23.82
N THR A 534 -47.91 17.23 -22.57
CA THR A 534 -49.32 17.03 -22.19
C THR A 534 -50.14 18.31 -22.38
N GLU A 535 -49.56 19.48 -22.11
CA GLU A 535 -50.19 20.78 -22.40
C GLU A 535 -50.30 21.07 -23.90
N GLN A 536 -49.32 20.65 -24.73
CA GLN A 536 -49.40 20.80 -26.18
C GLN A 536 -50.38 19.84 -26.89
N LYS A 537 -50.86 18.79 -26.21
CA LYS A 537 -51.94 17.92 -26.72
C LYS A 537 -53.33 18.32 -26.22
N ALA A 538 -53.40 19.29 -25.31
CA ALA A 538 -54.64 19.82 -24.74
C ALA A 538 -55.00 21.22 -25.27
N SER A 539 -54.16 21.81 -26.11
CA SER A 539 -54.48 22.93 -27.03
C SER A 539 -54.63 22.39 -28.45
#